data_AF-A0A850RKP7-F1
#
_entry.id   AF-A0A850RKP7-F1
#
_cell.length_a   1.000
_cell.length_b   1.000
_cell.length_c   1.000
_cell.angle_alpha   90.00
_cell.angle_beta   90.00
_cell.angle_gamma   90.00
#
_symmetry.space_group_name_H-M   'P 1'
#
loop_
_entity.id
_entity.type
_entity.pdbx_description
1 polymer ?
#
loop_
_entity_poly.entity_id
_entity_poly.type
_entity_poly.pdbx_seq_one_letter_code
_entity_poly.pdbx_strand_id
1 'polypeptide(L)' 'MPPDVPIPAEHLQALLAACREIARMKHPSIEHLLRHRGFGFEADRIADVVLAIEAIDTDQDAD' A
#
# COMPACT_ATOMS: atom_id res chain seq x y z
N MET A 1 13.71 -12.79 9.25
CA MET A 1 13.94 -11.42 9.74
C MET A 1 12.97 -11.21 10.88
N PRO A 2 13.39 -10.81 12.10
CA PRO A 2 12.44 -10.57 13.17
C PRO A 2 11.48 -9.45 12.74
N PRO A 3 10.17 -9.58 13.00
CA PRO A 3 9.12 -8.72 12.44
C PRO A 3 9.14 -7.27 12.95
N ASP A 4 9.96 -6.97 13.96
CA ASP A 4 9.93 -5.70 14.69
C ASP A 4 11.16 -4.81 14.47
N VAL A 5 11.87 -4.97 13.35
CA VAL A 5 12.91 -3.98 13.00
C VAL A 5 12.20 -2.73 12.48
N PRO A 6 12.24 -1.60 13.22
CA PRO A 6 11.60 -0.38 12.75
C PRO A 6 12.23 0.04 11.41
N ILE A 7 11.37 0.49 10.50
CA ILE A 7 11.83 1.05 9.24
C ILE A 7 12.62 2.33 9.56
N PRO A 8 13.84 2.49 9.03
CA PRO A 8 14.58 3.73 9.22
C PRO A 8 13.73 4.93 8.77
N ALA A 9 13.70 6.00 9.56
CA ALA A 9 12.82 7.14 9.31
C ALA A 9 13.05 7.76 7.93
N GLU A 10 14.28 7.70 7.42
CA GLU A 10 14.68 8.13 6.09
C GLU A 10 14.00 7.32 4.96
N HIS A 11 13.60 6.07 5.22
CA HIS A 11 12.92 5.21 4.24
C HIS A 11 11.40 5.27 4.34
N LEU A 12 10.85 5.76 5.46
CA LEU A 12 9.41 5.82 5.67
C LEU A 12 8.70 6.66 4.60
N GLN A 13 9.27 7.82 4.25
CA GLN A 13 8.67 8.68 3.23
C GLN A 13 8.69 8.05 1.84
N ALA A 14 9.80 7.37 1.49
CA ALA A 14 9.90 6.64 0.23
C ALA A 14 8.90 5.47 0.16
N LEU A 15 8.72 4.77 1.28
CA LEU A 15 7.72 3.70 1.38
C LEU A 15 6.30 4.24 1.22
N LEU A 16 5.93 5.31 1.94
CA LEU A 16 4.61 5.92 1.82
C LEU A 16 4.34 6.44 0.41
N ALA A 17 5.36 7.04 -0.24
CA ALA A 17 5.26 7.46 -1.64
C ALA A 17 4.97 6.26 -2.57
N ALA A 18 5.69 5.15 -2.41
CA ALA A 18 5.45 3.94 -3.20
C ALA A 18 4.04 3.37 -2.94
N CYS A 19 3.59 3.32 -1.69
CA CYS A 19 2.25 2.84 -1.36
C CYS A 19 1.15 3.74 -1.94
N ARG A 20 1.35 5.06 -1.96
CA ARG A 20 0.44 6.01 -2.63
C ARG A 20 0.41 5.81 -4.14
N GLU A 21 1.54 5.54 -4.78
CA GLU A 21 1.57 5.21 -6.21
C GLU A 21 0.76 3.95 -6.51
N ILE A 22 0.89 2.91 -5.67
CA ILE A 22 0.10 1.68 -5.77
C ILE A 22 -1.40 1.98 -5.62
N ALA A 23 -1.79 2.75 -4.60
CA ALA A 23 -3.19 3.12 -4.34
C ALA A 23 -3.82 3.91 -5.49
N ARG A 24 -3.04 4.73 -6.19
CA ARG A 24 -3.53 5.54 -7.33
C ARG A 24 -3.73 4.74 -8.62
N MET A 25 -3.31 3.47 -8.69
CA MET A 25 -3.45 2.67 -9.91
C MET A 25 -4.91 2.33 -10.22
N LYS A 26 -5.42 2.81 -11.36
CA LYS A 26 -6.84 2.70 -11.74
C LYS A 26 -7.18 1.38 -12.46
N HIS A 27 -6.54 1.06 -13.60
CA HIS A 27 -6.74 -0.23 -14.28
C HIS A 27 -5.64 -0.55 -15.33
N PRO A 28 -5.13 -1.80 -15.38
CA PRO A 28 -5.29 -2.80 -14.34
C PRO A 28 -4.52 -2.38 -13.08
N SER A 29 -5.17 -2.40 -11.92
CA SER A 29 -4.51 -2.18 -10.64
C SER A 29 -3.59 -3.36 -10.30
N ILE A 30 -2.63 -3.16 -9.39
CA ILE A 30 -1.78 -4.27 -8.91
C ILE A 30 -2.64 -5.39 -8.31
N GLU A 31 -3.70 -5.06 -7.55
CA GLU A 31 -4.66 -6.04 -7.05
C GLU A 31 -5.24 -6.88 -8.19
N HIS A 32 -5.72 -6.23 -9.26
CA HIS A 32 -6.29 -6.91 -10.42
C HIS A 32 -5.26 -7.83 -11.10
N LEU A 33 -4.02 -7.36 -11.27
CA LEU A 33 -2.94 -8.14 -11.87
C LEU A 33 -2.57 -9.36 -11.01
N LEU A 34 -2.55 -9.22 -9.69
CA LEU A 34 -2.27 -10.31 -8.75
C LEU A 34 -3.37 -11.36 -8.78
N ARG A 35 -4.65 -10.95 -8.67
CA ARG A 35 -5.80 -11.86 -8.76
C ARG A 35 -5.80 -12.63 -10.08
N HIS A 36 -5.58 -11.95 -11.20
CA HIS A 36 -5.55 -12.58 -12.52
C HIS A 36 -4.44 -13.64 -12.65
N ARG A 37 -3.34 -13.49 -11.91
CA ARG A 37 -2.22 -14.46 -11.90
C ARG A 37 -2.35 -15.55 -10.83
N GLY A 38 -3.45 -15.58 -10.06
CA GLY A 38 -3.68 -16.57 -9.02
C GLY A 38 -3.13 -16.20 -7.64
N PHE A 39 -2.63 -14.98 -7.46
CA PHE A 39 -2.12 -14.46 -6.17
C PHE A 39 -3.24 -13.77 -5.38
N GLY A 40 -4.27 -14.52 -5.00
CA GLY A 40 -5.44 -13.97 -4.32
C GLY A 40 -5.14 -13.42 -2.92
N PHE A 41 -4.31 -14.11 -2.15
CA PHE A 41 -3.92 -13.68 -0.80
C PHE A 41 -3.10 -12.39 -0.82
N GLU A 42 -2.13 -12.28 -1.73
CA GLU A 42 -1.32 -11.09 -1.91
C GLU A 42 -2.15 -9.92 -2.42
N ALA A 43 -3.13 -10.18 -3.28
CA ALA A 43 -4.08 -9.15 -3.72
C ALA A 43 -4.87 -8.58 -2.53
N ASP A 44 -5.36 -9.42 -1.63
CA ASP A 44 -6.08 -8.96 -0.43
C ASP A 44 -5.17 -8.12 0.48
N ARG A 45 -3.89 -8.51 0.65
CA ARG A 45 -2.91 -7.70 1.39
C ARG A 45 -2.62 -6.35 0.74
N ILE A 46 -2.57 -6.28 -0.59
CA ILE A 46 -2.43 -5.00 -1.29
C ILE A 46 -3.66 -4.13 -1.08
N ALA A 47 -4.87 -4.71 -1.12
CA ALA A 47 -6.11 -3.97 -0.84
C ALA A 47 -6.09 -3.36 0.58
N ASP A 48 -5.60 -4.10 1.58
CA ASP A 48 -5.45 -3.58 2.94
C ASP A 48 -4.47 -2.38 3.00
N VAL A 49 -3.35 -2.44 2.25
CA VAL A 49 -2.40 -1.32 2.16
C VAL A 49 -3.03 -0.10 1.52
N VAL A 50 -3.79 -0.27 0.44
CA VAL A 50 -4.49 0.84 -0.24
C VAL A 50 -5.45 1.53 0.72
N LEU A 51 -6.28 0.76 1.42
CA LEU A 51 -7.21 1.29 2.43
C LEU A 51 -6.50 2.05 3.54
N ALA A 52 -5.38 1.52 4.04
CA ALA A 52 -4.61 2.18 5.09
C ALA A 52 -4.03 3.53 4.62
N ILE A 53 -3.54 3.62 3.38
CA ILE A 53 -3.00 4.87 2.81
C ILE A 53 -4.11 5.89 2.57
N GLU A 54 -5.27 5.46 2.05
CA GLU A 54 -6.43 6.35 1.86
C GLU A 54 -6.91 6.93 3.20
N ALA A 55 -6.90 6.14 4.27
CA ALA A 55 -7.22 6.61 5.61
C ALA A 55 -6.19 7.64 6.13
N ILE A 56 -4.89 7.38 5.94
CA ILE A 56 -3.83 8.32 6.31
C ILE A 56 -3.99 9.66 5.57
N ASP A 57 -4.19 9.62 4.24
CA ASP A 57 -4.33 10.83 3.44
C ASP A 57 -5.61 11.61 3.81
N THR A 58 -6.71 10.91 4.14
CA THR A 58 -7.96 11.55 4.62
C THR A 58 -7.77 12.28 5.95
N ASP A 59 -6.99 11.71 6.87
CA ASP A 59 -6.68 12.32 8.17
C ASP A 59 -5.78 13.56 8.00
N GLN A 60 -4.85 13.55 7.03
CA GLN A 60 -4.00 14.69 6.71
C GLN A 60 -4.74 15.87 6.05
N ASP A 61 -5.85 15.63 5.34
CA ASP A 61 -6.66 16.68 4.72
C ASP A 61 -7.65 17.34 5.71
N ALA A 62 -7.85 16.73 6.89
CA ALA A 62 -8.77 17.20 7.92
C ALA A 62 -8.14 18.13 8.98
N ASP A 63 -6.82 18.31 8.93
CA ASP A 63 -5.98 19.12 9.85
C ASP A 63 -5.39 20.34 9.13
#